data_AF-A0A1G8GQA2-F1
#
_entry.id   AF-A0A1G8GQA2-F1
#
_cell.length_a   1.000
_cell.length_b   1.000
_cell.length_c   1.000
_cell.angle_alpha   90.00
_cell.angle_beta   90.00
_cell.angle_gamma   90.00
#
_symmetry.space_group_name_H-M   'P 1'
#
loop_
_entity.id
_entity.type
_entity.pdbx_description
1 polymer ?
#
loop_
_entity_poly.entity_id
_entity_poly.type
_entity_poly.pdbx_seq_one_letter_code
_entity_poly.pdbx_strand_id
1 'polypeptide(L)' 'MALASDLLRETDQTVDTIARKVGYANAFALSVAFKRLRGTRPSDHRSPKPARPSR' A
#
# COMPACT_ATOMS: atom_id res chain seq x y z
N MET A 1 -10.95 -0.02 2.16
CA MET A 1 -9.72 0.80 2.05
C MET A 1 -8.93 0.94 3.34
N ALA A 2 -9.56 0.86 4.52
CA ALA A 2 -8.83 0.91 5.80
C ALA A 2 -7.69 -0.13 5.86
N LEU A 3 -7.99 -1.41 5.65
CA LEU A 3 -6.98 -2.48 5.67
C LEU A 3 -5.80 -2.26 4.69
N ALA A 4 -6.06 -1.74 3.49
CA ALA A 4 -4.99 -1.44 2.54
C ALA A 4 -4.09 -0.30 3.06
N SER A 5 -4.68 0.74 3.65
CA SER A 5 -3.95 1.85 4.27
C SER A 5 -3.13 1.39 5.48
N ASP A 6 -3.68 0.53 6.33
CA ASP A 6 -2.98 0.01 7.51
C ASP A 6 -1.77 -0.84 7.09
N LEU A 7 -1.96 -1.76 6.14
CA LEU A 7 -0.87 -2.58 5.59
C LEU A 7 0.23 -1.76 4.92
N LEU A 8 -0.12 -0.66 4.24
CA LEU A 8 0.85 0.24 3.62
C LEU A 8 1.68 1.03 4.65
N ARG A 9 1.12 1.27 5.85
CA ARG A 9 1.79 2.01 6.92
C ARG A 9 2.62 1.11 7.83
N GLU A 10 2.13 -0.09 8.08
CA GLU A 10 2.68 -1.02 9.07
C GLU A 10 3.68 -2.01 8.47
N THR A 11 3.67 -2.20 7.14
CA THR A 11 4.46 -3.25 6.49
C THR A 11 5.20 -2.76 5.26
N ASP A 12 6.29 -3.47 4.91
CA ASP A 12 7.04 -3.24 3.67
C ASP A 12 6.51 -4.07 2.48
N GLN A 13 5.36 -4.74 2.65
CA GLN A 13 4.81 -5.61 1.61
C GLN A 13 4.55 -4.84 0.33
N THR A 14 4.89 -5.44 -0.83
CA THR A 14 4.66 -4.81 -2.13
C THR A 14 3.18 -4.45 -2.32
N VAL A 15 2.92 -3.41 -3.11
CA VAL A 15 1.56 -2.98 -3.43
C VAL A 15 0.77 -4.13 -4.08
N ASP A 16 1.42 -5.01 -4.84
CA ASP A 16 0.80 -6.20 -5.42
C ASP A 16 0.36 -7.22 -4.35
N THR A 17 1.22 -7.51 -3.37
CA THR A 17 0.86 -8.40 -2.26
C THR A 17 -0.31 -7.84 -1.45
N ILE A 18 -0.30 -6.53 -1.17
CA ILE A 18 -1.40 -5.85 -0.47
C ILE A 18 -2.68 -5.90 -1.30
N ALA A 19 -2.59 -5.71 -2.62
CA ALA A 19 -3.73 -5.79 -3.53
C ALA A 19 -4.42 -7.16 -3.45
N ARG A 20 -3.65 -8.25 -3.53
CA ARG A 20 -4.20 -9.61 -3.42
C ARG A 20 -4.84 -9.84 -2.04
N LYS A 21 -4.22 -9.35 -0.96
CA LYS A 21 -4.74 -9.48 0.41
C LYS A 21 -6.07 -8.76 0.63
N VAL A 22 -6.28 -7.62 -0.03
CA VAL A 22 -7.51 -6.82 0.10
C VAL A 22 -8.53 -7.08 -1.01
N GLY A 23 -8.34 -8.14 -1.80
CA GLY A 23 -9.32 -8.62 -2.79
C GLY A 23 -9.21 -8.02 -4.18
N TYR A 24 -8.11 -7.36 -4.52
CA TYR A 24 -7.86 -6.85 -5.87
C TYR A 24 -7.02 -7.83 -6.70
N ALA A 25 -7.33 -7.92 -7.99
CA ALA A 25 -6.63 -8.79 -8.92
C ALA A 25 -5.14 -8.44 -9.10
N ASN A 26 -4.76 -7.18 -8.95
CA ASN A 26 -3.38 -6.71 -9.10
C ASN A 26 -3.15 -5.33 -8.44
N ALA A 27 -1.88 -4.92 -8.36
CA ALA A 27 -1.46 -3.62 -7.85
C ALA A 27 -2.11 -2.41 -8.56
N PHE A 28 -2.43 -2.52 -9.85
CA PHE A 28 -3.01 -1.42 -10.62
C PHE A 28 -4.45 -1.14 -10.21
N ALA A 29 -5.28 -2.18 -10.08
CA ALA A 29 -6.66 -2.07 -9.63
C ALA A 29 -6.75 -1.43 -8.23
N LEU A 30 -5.87 -1.85 -7.32
CA LEU A 30 -5.73 -1.21 -6.01
C LEU A 30 -5.31 0.26 -6.14
N SER A 31 -4.31 0.57 -6.97
CA SER A 31 -3.80 1.94 -7.13
C SER A 31 -4.86 2.92 -7.63
N VAL A 32 -5.68 2.51 -8.60
CA VAL A 32 -6.78 3.33 -9.13
C VAL A 32 -7.83 3.58 -8.05
N ALA A 33 -8.27 2.52 -7.36
CA ALA A 33 -9.28 2.63 -6.31
C ALA A 33 -8.76 3.45 -5.11
N PHE A 34 -7.51 3.25 -4.71
CA PHE A 34 -6.87 3.96 -3.62
C PHE A 34 -6.74 5.46 -3.93
N LYS A 35 -6.27 5.81 -5.14
CA LYS A 35 -6.18 7.21 -5.58
C LYS A 35 -7.56 7.88 -5.59
N ARG A 36 -8.60 7.19 -6.06
CA ARG A 36 -9.98 7.73 -6.05
C ARG A 36 -10.48 8.02 -4.64
N LEU A 37 -10.15 7.17 -3.66
CA LEU A 37 -10.65 7.27 -2.29
C LEU A 37 -9.77 8.11 -1.34
N ARG A 38 -8.47 8.24 -1.63
CA ARG A 38 -7.48 8.90 -0.74
C ARG A 38 -6.76 10.08 -1.38
N GLY A 39 -6.93 10.31 -2.69
CA GLY A 39 -6.28 11.39 -3.43
C GLY A 39 -4.80 11.14 -3.78
N THR A 40 -4.12 10.20 -3.13
CA THR A 40 -2.70 9.86 -3.34
C THR A 40 -2.52 8.40 -3.79
N ARG A 41 -1.34 8.03 -4.29
CA ARG A 41 -1.06 6.64 -4.67
C ARG A 41 -0.73 5.80 -3.42
N PRO A 42 -0.93 4.47 -3.46
CA PRO A 42 -0.54 3.57 -2.37
C PRO A 42 0.91 3.75 -1.91
N SER A 43 1.84 3.90 -2.87
CA SER A 43 3.27 4.09 -2.59
C SER A 43 3.56 5.39 -1.83
N ASP A 44 2.86 6.47 -2.17
CA ASP A 44 2.99 7.77 -1.50
C ASP A 44 2.36 7.74 -0.08
N HIS A 45 1.46 6.78 0.16
CA HIS A 45 0.82 6.57 1.46
C HIS A 45 1.67 5.75 2.45
N ARG A 46 2.78 5.17 1.98
CA ARG A 46 3.72 4.51 2.89
C ARG A 46 4.38 5.56 3.77
N SER A 47 4.40 5.31 5.07
CA SER A 47 5.25 6.11 5.96
C SER A 47 6.71 5.94 5.51
N PRO A 48 7.50 7.03 5.41
CA PRO A 48 8.93 6.88 5.19
C PRO A 48 9.48 6.02 6.33
N LYS A 49 9.87 4.80 5.99
CA LYS A 49 10.50 3.91 6.95
C LYS A 49 11.77 4.61 7.44
N PRO A 50 12.03 4.73 8.75
CA PRO A 50 13.40 4.97 9.18
C PRO A 50 14.23 3.83 8.58
N ALA A 51 15.22 4.16 7.75
CA ALA A 51 16.09 3.18 7.12
C ALA A 51 16.55 2.21 8.20
N ARG A 52 16.05 0.96 8.17
CA ARG A 52 16.55 -0.05 9.10
C ARG A 52 18.02 -0.21 8.74
N PRO A 53 18.96 0.02 9.67
CA PRO A 53 20.36 -0.24 9.40
C PRO A 53 20.47 -1.74 9.10
N SER A 54 20.95 -2.04 7.89
CA SER A 54 21.36 -3.37 7.48
C SER A 54 22.31 -3.91 8.54
N ARG A 55 21.93 -4.97 9.24
CA ARG A 55 22.82 -5.74 10.11
C ARG A 55 23.53 -6.80 9.28
#